data_AF-X1N2I2-F1
#
_entry.id   AF-X1N2I2-F1
#
_cell.length_a   1.000
_cell.length_b   1.000
_cell.length_c   1.000
_cell.angle_alpha   90.00
_cell.angle_beta   90.00
_cell.angle_gamma   90.00
#
_symmetry.space_group_name_H-M   'P 1'
#
loop_
_entity.id
_entity.type
_entity.pdbx_description
1 polymer ?
#
loop_
_entity_poly.entity_id
_entity_poly.type
_entity_poly.pdbx_seq_one_letter_code
_entity_poly.pdbx_strand_id
1 'polypeptide(L)'
;MSREFSRMFLVLPEIKELLSQNKKEQLKKIFYDYEPIEIVEILKEFSLRDKVFLFSLLDIDLAADIFEKTDKDDQLTLLGAFDKTRKAEILDEVAPDERVD
;
A
#
# COMPACT_ATOMS: atom_id res chain seq x y z
N MET A 1 -8.00 15.77 16.01
CA MET A 1 -7.68 14.33 16.20
C MET A 1 -9.00 13.57 16.16
N SER A 2 -9.38 13.16 14.96
CA SER A 2 -10.70 13.45 14.42
C SER A 2 -11.19 12.27 13.58
N ARG A 3 -12.00 11.36 14.16
CA ARG A 3 -12.70 10.21 13.54
C ARG A 3 -11.89 9.18 12.72
N GLU A 4 -10.98 9.58 11.85
CA GLU A 4 -10.21 8.70 10.95
C GLU A 4 -9.31 7.74 11.72
N PHE A 5 -8.58 8.24 12.73
CA PHE A 5 -7.80 7.39 13.64
C PHE A 5 -8.67 6.30 14.30
N SER A 6 -9.91 6.63 14.70
CA SER A 6 -10.83 5.63 15.29
C SER A 6 -11.26 4.55 14.30
N ARG A 7 -11.46 4.89 13.03
CA ARG A 7 -11.78 3.90 11.99
C ARG A 7 -10.57 2.99 11.72
N MET A 8 -9.37 3.57 11.72
CA MET A 8 -8.12 2.85 11.47
C MET A 8 -7.82 1.81 12.56
N PHE A 9 -8.04 2.14 13.84
CA PHE A 9 -7.85 1.19 14.94
C PHE A 9 -8.80 -0.02 14.90
N LEU A 10 -9.96 0.10 14.25
CA LEU A 10 -10.93 -0.99 14.14
C LEU A 10 -10.54 -2.00 13.06
N VAL A 11 -9.93 -1.54 11.96
CA VAL A 11 -9.61 -2.40 10.81
C VAL A 11 -8.23 -3.06 10.94
N LEU A 12 -7.30 -2.46 11.69
CA LEU A 12 -5.95 -3.01 11.87
C LEU A 12 -5.92 -4.45 12.41
N PRO A 13 -6.69 -4.83 13.46
CA PRO A 13 -6.76 -6.21 13.92
C PRO A 13 -7.26 -7.18 12.86
N GLU A 14 -8.27 -6.76 12.09
CA GLU A 14 -8.84 -7.57 11.00
C GLU A 14 -7.83 -7.79 9.88
N ILE A 15 -7.11 -6.74 9.44
CA ILE A 15 -6.04 -6.88 8.43
C ILE A 15 -4.95 -7.83 8.92
N LYS A 16 -4.54 -7.74 10.19
CA LYS A 16 -3.54 -8.64 10.78
C LYS A 16 -4.02 -10.10 10.81
N GLU A 17 -5.28 -10.33 11.15
CA GLU A 17 -5.89 -11.67 11.13
C GLU A 17 -5.94 -12.22 9.70
N LEU A 18 -6.45 -11.44 8.76
CA LEU A 18 -6.54 -11.85 7.35
C LEU A 18 -5.18 -12.12 6.73
N LEU A 19 -4.15 -11.34 7.11
CA LEU A 19 -2.77 -11.55 6.71
C LEU A 19 -2.25 -12.90 7.25
N SER A 20 -2.50 -13.20 8.53
CA SER A 20 -2.11 -14.49 9.14
C SER A 20 -2.80 -15.70 8.49
N GLN A 21 -4.02 -15.51 8.00
CA GLN A 21 -4.82 -16.52 7.33
C GLN A 21 -4.62 -16.54 5.80
N ASN A 22 -3.74 -15.68 5.27
CA ASN A 22 -3.46 -15.52 3.84
C ASN A 22 -4.73 -15.27 3.00
N LYS A 23 -5.69 -14.50 3.54
CA LYS A 23 -6.98 -14.16 2.89
C LYS A 23 -6.84 -13.00 1.92
N LYS A 24 -6.08 -13.22 0.83
CA LYS A 24 -5.69 -12.19 -0.15
C LYS A 24 -6.85 -11.38 -0.71
N GLU A 25 -7.93 -12.04 -1.15
CA GLU A 25 -9.10 -11.35 -1.72
C GLU A 25 -9.80 -10.43 -0.73
N GLN A 26 -9.79 -10.77 0.56
CA GLN A 26 -10.42 -9.96 1.61
C GLN A 26 -9.53 -8.77 1.96
N LEU A 27 -8.21 -9.00 2.09
CA LEU A 27 -7.23 -7.91 2.25
C LEU A 27 -7.34 -6.88 1.13
N LYS A 28 -7.41 -7.36 -0.11
CA LYS A 28 -7.57 -6.52 -1.29
C LYS A 28 -8.84 -5.67 -1.15
N LYS A 29 -10.00 -6.29 -0.92
CA LYS A 29 -11.28 -5.59 -0.77
C LYS A 29 -11.26 -4.51 0.30
N ILE A 30 -10.70 -4.82 1.48
CA ILE A 30 -10.59 -3.85 2.57
C ILE A 30 -9.86 -2.61 2.07
N PHE A 31 -8.73 -2.75 1.37
CA PHE A 31 -7.99 -1.57 0.91
C PHE A 31 -8.73 -0.71 -0.12
N TYR A 32 -9.64 -1.24 -0.94
CA TYR A 32 -10.46 -0.40 -1.83
C TYR A 32 -11.52 0.43 -1.10
N ASP A 33 -11.79 0.16 0.18
CA ASP A 33 -12.74 0.93 0.99
C ASP A 33 -12.12 2.15 1.70
N TYR A 34 -10.82 2.41 1.46
CA TYR A 34 -10.04 3.46 2.10
C TYR A 34 -9.33 4.33 1.06
N GLU A 35 -9.14 5.60 1.39
CA GLU A 35 -8.34 6.50 0.57
C GLU A 35 -6.85 6.11 0.63
N PRO A 36 -6.07 6.35 -0.45
CA PRO A 36 -4.65 5.99 -0.49
C PRO A 36 -3.85 6.50 0.72
N ILE A 37 -4.13 7.72 1.19
CA ILE A 37 -3.45 8.29 2.37
C ILE A 37 -3.82 7.57 3.68
N GLU A 38 -5.06 7.09 3.82
CA GLU A 38 -5.46 6.28 4.98
C GLU A 38 -4.72 4.93 4.97
N ILE A 39 -4.53 4.36 3.78
CA ILE A 39 -3.78 3.10 3.62
C ILE A 39 -2.30 3.30 3.96
N VAL A 40 -1.68 4.43 3.59
CA VAL A 40 -0.30 4.77 4.01
C VAL A 40 -0.18 4.74 5.54
N GLU A 41 -1.12 5.37 6.25
CA GLU A 41 -1.12 5.36 7.71
C GLU A 41 -1.34 3.96 8.30
N ILE A 42 -2.22 3.14 7.71
CA ILE A 42 -2.41 1.73 8.09
C ILE A 42 -1.10 0.96 7.91
N LEU A 43 -0.40 1.13 6.78
CA LEU A 43 0.81 0.40 6.45
C LEU A 43 1.96 0.66 7.43
N LYS A 44 2.01 1.81 8.11
CA LYS A 44 3.02 2.11 9.14
C LYS A 44 3.04 1.11 10.30
N GLU A 45 1.92 0.42 10.53
CA GLU A 45 1.78 -0.60 11.58
C GLU A 45 2.28 -2.00 11.17
N PHE A 46 2.81 -2.14 9.95
CA PHE A 46 3.26 -3.41 9.37
C PHE A 46 4.76 -3.42 9.10
N SER A 47 5.34 -4.63 9.15
CA SER A 47 6.74 -4.82 8.79
C SER A 47 6.96 -4.54 7.31
N LEU A 48 8.19 -4.21 6.90
CA LEU A 48 8.54 -4.02 5.49
C LEU A 48 8.16 -5.23 4.62
N ARG A 49 8.36 -6.44 5.15
CA ARG A 49 7.98 -7.69 4.47
C ARG A 49 6.47 -7.74 4.22
N ASP A 50 5.68 -7.39 5.22
CA ASP A 50 4.22 -7.40 5.11
C ASP A 50 3.75 -6.29 4.17
N LYS A 51 4.33 -5.08 4.25
CA LYS A 51 4.07 -3.99 3.29
C LYS A 51 4.29 -4.48 1.85
N VAL A 52 5.44 -5.10 1.55
CA VAL A 52 5.75 -5.65 0.22
C VAL A 52 4.73 -6.68 -0.22
N PHE A 53 4.35 -7.59 0.67
CA PHE A 53 3.31 -8.57 0.37
C PHE A 53 1.96 -7.89 0.08
N LEU A 54 1.54 -6.91 0.89
CA LEU A 54 0.28 -6.19 0.70
C LEU A 54 0.27 -5.43 -0.64
N PHE A 55 1.36 -4.74 -0.99
CA PHE A 55 1.53 -4.08 -2.30
C PHE A 55 1.44 -5.04 -3.49
N SER A 56 1.82 -6.31 -3.31
CA SER A 56 1.71 -7.34 -4.36
C SER A 56 0.27 -7.81 -4.62
N LEU A 57 -0.67 -7.50 -3.72
CA LEU A 57 -2.08 -7.85 -3.86
C LEU A 57 -2.89 -6.75 -4.58
N LEU A 58 -2.40 -5.53 -4.53
CA LEU A 58 -3.06 -4.36 -5.10
C LEU A 58 -2.92 -4.36 -6.63
N ASP A 59 -3.89 -3.76 -7.32
CA ASP A 59 -3.65 -3.40 -8.72
C ASP A 59 -2.57 -2.33 -8.83
N ILE A 60 -2.22 -1.97 -10.06
CA ILE A 60 -1.15 -1.01 -10.28
C ILE A 60 -1.58 0.41 -9.92
N ASP A 61 -2.80 0.81 -10.30
CA ASP A 61 -3.34 2.15 -10.05
C ASP A 61 -3.34 2.49 -8.54
N LEU A 62 -3.95 1.65 -7.70
CA LEU A 62 -4.01 1.90 -6.26
C LEU A 62 -2.63 1.82 -5.59
N ALA A 63 -1.77 0.92 -6.05
CA ALA A 63 -0.41 0.82 -5.54
C ALA A 63 0.42 2.08 -5.86
N ALA A 64 0.28 2.63 -7.06
CA ALA A 64 0.92 3.86 -7.48
C ALA A 64 0.44 5.05 -6.62
N ASP A 65 -0.88 5.18 -6.42
CA ASP A 65 -1.47 6.22 -5.59
C ASP A 65 -0.95 6.17 -4.14
N ILE A 66 -0.96 4.98 -3.51
CA ILE A 66 -0.44 4.81 -2.14
C ILE A 66 1.05 5.13 -2.10
N PHE A 67 1.81 4.65 -3.09
CA PHE A 67 3.25 4.89 -3.16
C PHE A 67 3.56 6.39 -3.26
N GLU A 68 2.85 7.12 -4.12
CA GLU A 68 3.02 8.57 -4.30
C GLU A 68 2.74 9.36 -3.02
N LYS A 69 1.76 8.92 -2.22
CA LYS A 69 1.45 9.55 -0.92
C LYS A 69 2.38 9.14 0.22
N THR A 70 3.18 8.09 0.04
CA THR A 70 4.18 7.63 1.03
C THR A 70 5.33 8.64 1.10
N ASP A 71 5.90 8.87 2.29
CA ASP A 71 7.05 9.75 2.42
C ASP A 71 8.29 9.20 1.69
N LYS A 72 9.21 10.10 1.35
CA LYS A 72 10.36 9.76 0.48
C LYS A 72 11.27 8.68 1.05
N ASP A 73 11.45 8.63 2.37
CA ASP A 73 12.34 7.66 3.00
C ASP A 73 11.71 6.25 2.99
N ASP A 74 10.40 6.17 3.26
CA ASP A 74 9.64 4.93 3.14
C ASP A 74 9.49 4.48 1.67
N GLN A 75 9.33 5.39 0.72
CA GLN A 75 9.35 5.10 -0.72
C GLN A 75 10.67 4.41 -1.13
N LEU A 76 11.82 4.97 -0.75
CA LEU A 76 13.13 4.38 -1.05
C LEU A 76 13.27 2.99 -0.42
N THR A 77 12.79 2.82 0.81
CA THR A 77 12.80 1.54 1.51
C THR A 77 11.94 0.50 0.79
N LEU A 78 10.73 0.87 0.36
CA LEU A 78 9.82 0.00 -0.40
C LEU A 78 10.41 -0.36 -1.76
N LEU A 79 10.94 0.61 -2.51
CA LEU A 79 11.64 0.35 -3.78
C LEU A 79 12.81 -0.60 -3.56
N GLY A 80 13.56 -0.49 -2.46
CA GLY A 80 14.63 -1.44 -2.13
C GLY A 80 14.15 -2.89 -1.94
N ALA A 81 12.90 -3.06 -1.51
CA ALA A 81 12.34 -4.36 -1.13
C ALA A 81 11.42 -5.00 -2.17
N PHE A 82 10.82 -4.22 -3.08
CA PHE A 82 10.04 -4.75 -4.19
C PHE A 82 10.90 -5.56 -5.16
N ASP A 83 10.29 -6.58 -5.76
CA ASP A 83 10.90 -7.25 -6.89
C ASP A 83 11.04 -6.30 -8.09
N LYS A 84 11.89 -6.69 -9.06
CA LYS A 84 12.24 -5.86 -10.21
C LYS A 84 11.01 -5.49 -11.06
N THR A 85 10.08 -6.43 -11.24
CA THR A 85 8.90 -6.23 -12.08
C THR A 85 7.95 -5.26 -11.40
N ARG A 86 7.58 -5.52 -10.15
CA ARG A 86 6.64 -4.68 -9.41
C ARG A 86 7.15 -3.26 -9.21
N LYS A 87 8.46 -3.11 -8.98
CA LYS A 87 9.11 -1.80 -8.92
C LYS A 87 8.96 -1.02 -10.22
N ALA A 88 9.22 -1.65 -11.36
CA ALA A 88 9.14 -1.00 -12.66
C ALA A 88 7.69 -0.57 -12.96
N GLU A 89 6.72 -1.44 -12.69
CA GLU A 89 5.29 -1.11 -12.84
C GLU A 89 4.92 0.13 -12.02
N ILE A 90 5.25 0.16 -10.72
CA ILE A 90 4.87 1.27 -9.83
C ILE A 90 5.54 2.58 -10.28
N LEU A 91 6.82 2.54 -10.66
CA LEU A 91 7.52 3.74 -11.13
C LEU A 91 6.98 4.25 -12.47
N ASP A 92 6.62 3.34 -13.38
CA ASP A 92 6.02 3.68 -14.66
C ASP A 92 4.65 4.35 -14.50
N GLU A 93 3.86 3.90 -13.53
CA GLU A 93 2.52 4.45 -13.26
C GLU A 93 2.56 5.78 -12.49
N VAL A 94 3.54 5.99 -11.60
CA VAL A 94 3.71 7.26 -10.86
C VAL A 94 4.31 8.37 -11.73
N ALA A 95 5.00 8.01 -12.82
CA ALA A 95 5.59 8.95 -13.76
C ALA A 95 4.90 8.97 -15.15
N PRO A 96 3.55 9.10 -15.24
CA PRO A 96 2.89 9.06 -16.54
C PRO A 96 3.21 10.32 -17.37
N ASP A 97 3.46 11.47 -16.70
CA ASP A 97 3.61 12.79 -17.34
C ASP A 97 5.00 13.07 -17.95
N GLU A 98 6.05 12.28 -17.65
CA GLU A 98 7.38 12.45 -18.28
C GLU A 98 7.53 11.68 -19.61
N ARG A 99 6.50 10.94 -20.05
CA ARG A 99 6.49 10.16 -21.30
C ARG A 99 5.73 10.82 -22.45
N VAL A 100 5.55 12.14 -22.41
CA VAL A 100 5.16 12.91 -23.61
C VAL A 100 6.38 13.06 -24.53
N ASP A 101 6.25 12.46 -25.71
CA ASP A 101 7.18 12.46 -26.86
C ASP A 101 7.66 13.88 -27.26
#